data_AF-A0A4Q5QEM8-F1
#
_entry.id   AF-A0A4Q5QEM8-F1
#
_cell.length_a   1.000
_cell.length_b   1.000
_cell.length_c   1.000
_cell.angle_alpha   90.00
_cell.angle_beta   90.00
_cell.angle_gamma   90.00
#
_symmetry.space_group_name_H-M   'P 1'
#
loop_
_entity.id
_entity.type
_entity.pdbx_description
1 polymer ?
#
loop_
_entity_poly.entity_id
_entity_poly.type
_entity_poly.pdbx_seq_one_letter_code
_entity_poly.pdbx_strand_id
1 'polypeptide(L)' 'MLDKLNALLERLKAHQRTLISAMAEHDGLPAGSALRRIAELENVIAAVEAVAAEVADRARRSGPAAREPRGG' A
#
# COMPACT_ATOMS: atom_id res chain seq x y z
N MET A 1 3.24 -12.21 -7.21
CA MET A 1 2.10 -11.63 -6.44
C MET A 1 2.53 -10.33 -5.79
N LEU A 2 3.62 -10.35 -5.01
CA LEU A 2 4.20 -9.16 -4.38
C LEU A 2 4.44 -8.01 -5.37
N ASP A 3 5.01 -8.27 -6.55
CA ASP A 3 5.23 -7.24 -7.58
C ASP A 3 3.94 -6.58 -8.08
N LYS A 4 2.84 -7.35 -8.16
CA LYS A 4 1.53 -6.82 -8.56
C LYS A 4 0.93 -5.92 -7.47
N LEU A 5 1.15 -6.28 -6.19
CA LEU A 5 0.73 -5.47 -5.04
C LEU A 5 1.55 -4.18 -4.96
N ASN A 6 2.87 -4.24 -5.18
CA ASN A 6 3.73 -3.06 -5.24
C ASN A 6 3.33 -2.14 -6.40
N ALA A 7 3.08 -2.70 -7.59
CA ALA A 7 2.59 -1.91 -8.74
C ALA A 7 1.21 -1.29 -8.49
N LEU A 8 0.33 -1.95 -7.73
CA LEU A 8 -0.94 -1.36 -7.29
C LEU A 8 -0.69 -0.21 -6.31
N LEU A 9 0.16 -0.42 -5.31
CA LEU A 9 0.51 0.57 -4.30
C LEU A 9 1.07 1.85 -4.92
N GLU A 10 1.99 1.73 -5.87
CA GLU A 10 2.55 2.89 -6.59
C GLU A 10 1.47 3.69 -7.33
N ARG A 11 0.52 3.01 -7.99
CA ARG A 11 -0.61 3.68 -8.66
C ARG A 11 -1.53 4.39 -7.67
N LEU A 12 -1.81 3.78 -6.52
CA LEU A 12 -2.64 4.38 -5.48
C LEU A 12 -1.97 5.61 -4.85
N LYS A 13 -0.67 5.53 -4.52
CA LYS A 13 0.12 6.66 -4.00
C LYS A 13 0.25 7.78 -5.02
N ALA A 14 0.44 7.46 -6.29
CA ALA A 14 0.44 8.45 -7.37
C ALA A 14 -0.92 9.17 -7.47
N HIS A 15 -2.03 8.43 -7.38
CA HIS A 15 -3.36 9.03 -7.39
C HIS A 15 -3.61 9.92 -6.18
N GLN A 16 -3.20 9.49 -4.98
CA GLN A 16 -3.29 10.29 -3.76
C GLN A 16 -2.52 11.62 -3.91
N ARG A 17 -1.29 11.55 -4.41
CA ARG A 17 -0.47 12.75 -4.67
C ARG A 17 -1.17 13.69 -5.64
N THR A 18 -1.77 13.19 -6.72
CA THR A 18 -2.54 14.02 -7.65
C THR A 18 -3.72 14.72 -6.98
N LEU A 19 -4.47 14.03 -6.11
CA LEU A 19 -5.59 14.63 -5.39
C LEU A 19 -5.13 15.72 -4.41
N ILE A 20 -4.06 15.45 -3.66
CA ILE A 20 -3.48 16.41 -2.72
C ILE A 20 -2.94 17.64 -3.47
N SER A 21 -2.23 17.44 -4.58
CA SER A 21 -1.73 18.54 -5.41
C SER A 21 -2.87 19.40 -5.96
N ALA A 22 -3.93 18.79 -6.50
CA ALA A 22 -5.09 19.53 -6.99
C ALA A 22 -5.81 20.32 -5.89
N MET A 23 -5.82 19.79 -4.66
CA MET A 23 -6.34 20.53 -3.50
C MET A 23 -5.43 21.69 -3.06
N ALA A 24 -4.11 21.52 -3.19
CA ALA A 24 -3.14 22.57 -2.87
C ALA A 24 -3.15 23.72 -3.89
N GLU A 25 -3.54 23.45 -5.14
CA GLU A 25 -3.76 24.47 -6.17
C GLU A 25 -5.01 25.32 -5.93
N HIS A 26 -5.93 24.86 -5.07
CA HIS A 26 -7.10 25.64 -4.68
C HIS A 26 -6.74 26.63 -3.56
N ASP A 27 -6.93 27.93 -3.78
CA ASP A 27 -6.68 29.02 -2.80
C ASP A 27 -7.61 29.00 -1.55
N GLY A 28 -8.38 27.93 -1.34
CA GLY A 28 -9.36 27.79 -0.28
C GLY A 28 -9.33 26.43 0.38
N LEU A 29 -10.03 26.29 1.50
CA LEU A 29 -10.13 25.01 2.19
C LEU A 29 -10.78 23.96 1.26
N PRO A 30 -10.20 22.75 1.15
CA PRO A 30 -10.78 21.69 0.35
C PRO A 30 -12.17 21.33 0.86
N ALA A 31 -13.08 21.00 -0.07
CA ALA A 31 -14.38 20.48 0.30
C ALA A 31 -14.24 19.22 1.17
N GLY A 32 -15.11 19.06 2.18
CA GLY A 32 -15.09 17.88 3.05
C GLY A 32 -15.23 16.55 2.30
N SER A 33 -15.88 16.56 1.12
CA SER A 33 -15.94 15.42 0.21
C SER A 33 -14.57 15.04 -0.37
N ALA A 34 -13.71 16.02 -0.68
CA ALA A 34 -12.35 15.79 -1.17
C ALA A 34 -11.47 15.19 -0.05
N LEU A 35 -11.56 15.73 1.16
CA LEU A 35 -10.87 15.19 2.35
C LEU A 35 -11.30 13.75 2.64
N ARG A 36 -12.61 13.46 2.60
CA ARG A 36 -13.13 12.11 2.79
C ARG A 36 -12.58 11.14 1.74
N ARG A 37 -12.51 11.56 0.48
CA ARG A 37 -12.00 10.71 -0.60
C ARG A 37 -10.52 10.37 -0.44
N ILE A 38 -9.71 11.30 0.09
CA ILE A 38 -8.32 11.01 0.45
C ILE A 38 -8.27 10.00 1.60
N ALA A 39 -9.05 10.19 2.65
CA ALA A 39 -9.08 9.26 3.79
C ALA A 39 -9.52 7.84 3.37
N GLU A 40 -10.49 7.72 2.48
CA GLU A 40 -10.90 6.43 1.89
C GLU A 40 -9.74 5.79 1.10
N LEU A 41 -9.02 6.57 0.30
CA LEU A 41 -7.85 6.10 -0.44
C LEU A 41 -6.71 5.66 0.48
N GLU A 42 -6.47 6.38 1.57
CA GLU A 42 -5.46 6.01 2.59
C GLU A 42 -5.77 4.67 3.25
N ASN A 43 -7.04 4.41 3.56
CA ASN A 43 -7.46 3.11 4.08
C ASN A 43 -7.19 1.98 3.08
N VAL A 44 -7.41 2.21 1.78
CA VAL A 44 -7.11 1.23 0.73
C VAL A 44 -5.60 1.00 0.60
N ILE A 45 -4.80 2.07 0.65
CA ILE A 45 -3.33 1.99 0.63
C ILE A 45 -2.82 1.14 1.80
N ALA A 46 -3.30 1.42 3.02
CA ALA A 46 -2.92 0.66 4.22
C ALA A 46 -3.29 -0.82 4.10
N ALA A 47 -4.47 -1.13 3.55
CA ALA A 47 -4.88 -2.51 3.31
C ALA A 47 -3.96 -3.23 2.30
N VAL A 48 -3.56 -2.55 1.21
CA VAL A 48 -2.64 -3.12 0.21
C VAL A 48 -1.25 -3.33 0.80
N GLU A 49 -0.76 -2.39 1.61
CA GLU A 49 0.53 -2.51 2.31
C GLU A 49 0.54 -3.70 3.28
N ALA A 50 -0.54 -3.90 4.04
CA ALA A 50 -0.69 -5.04 4.93
C ALA A 50 -0.63 -6.37 4.17
N VAL A 51 -1.38 -6.50 3.08
CA VAL A 51 -1.38 -7.72 2.25
C VAL A 51 -0.01 -7.94 1.59
N ALA A 52 0.67 -6.88 1.14
CA ALA A 52 2.01 -6.99 0.58
C ALA A 52 3.02 -7.50 1.64
N ALA A 53 2.93 -7.00 2.87
CA ALA A 53 3.75 -7.44 3.99
C ALA A 53 3.51 -8.93 4.29
N GLU A 54 2.25 -9.37 4.36
CA GLU A 54 1.88 -10.78 4.57
C GLU A 54 2.44 -11.70 3.46
N VAL A 55 2.33 -11.28 2.20
CA VAL A 55 2.84 -12.05 1.05
C VAL A 55 4.37 -12.15 1.11
N ALA A 56 5.06 -11.04 1.39
CA ALA A 56 6.52 -11.05 1.52
C ALA A 56 6.98 -11.93 2.69
N ASP A 57 6.26 -11.87 3.80
CA ASP A 57 6.53 -12.65 4.99
C ASP A 57 6.31 -14.17 4.78
N ARG A 58 5.23 -14.52 4.07
CA ARG A 58 5.01 -15.89 3.60
C ARG A 58 6.13 -16.37 2.69
N ALA A 59 6.60 -15.53 1.76
CA ALA A 59 7.70 -15.89 0.86
C ALA A 59 9.00 -16.16 1.63
N ARG A 60 9.31 -15.37 2.66
CA ARG A 60 10.48 -15.60 3.54
C ARG A 60 10.38 -16.93 4.31
N ARG A 61 9.21 -17.24 4.88
CA ARG A 61 8.98 -18.50 5.61
C ARG A 61 9.05 -19.75 4.73
N SER A 62 8.65 -19.64 3.46
CA SER A 62 8.72 -20.74 2.51
C SER A 62 10.09 -20.92 1.85
N GLY A 63 11.07 -20.06 2.18
CA GLY A 63 12.43 -20.13 1.66
C GLY A 63 13.27 -21.30 2.24
N PRO A 64 14.42 -21.63 1.63
CA PRO A 64 15.21 -22.84 1.93
C PRO A 64 15.74 -22.93 3.37
N ALA A 65 15.73 -21.84 4.15
CA ALA A 65 16.15 -21.85 5.55
C ALA A 65 15.20 -22.62 6.50
N ALA A 66 13.96 -22.92 6.08
CA ALA A 66 13.03 -23.74 6.87
C ALA A 66 13.27 -25.26 6.73
N ARG A 67 14.29 -25.67 5.96
CA ARG A 67 14.55 -27.07 5.57
C ARG A 67 15.77 -27.72 6.24
N GLU A 68 16.29 -27.20 7.35
CA GLU A 68 17.25 -27.95 8.16
C GLU A 68 16.52 -28.79 9.23
N PRO A 69 16.33 -30.12 9.03
CA PRO A 69 16.08 -30.99 10.15
C PRO A 69 17.36 -31.10 10.97
N ARG A 70 17.24 -30.85 12.27
CA ARG A 70 18.24 -31.28 13.24
C ARG A 70 18.35 -32.81 13.19
N GLY A 71 19.27 -33.34 12.40
CA GLY A 71 19.90 -34.64 12.64
C GLY A 71 21.25 -34.37 13.30
N GLY A 72 21.72 -35.09 14.30
CA GLY A 72 21.30 -36.33 14.95
C GLY A 72 22.52 -36.78 15.73
#